data_AF-A0A448YGX4-F1
#
_entry.id   AF-A0A448YGX4-F1
#
_cell.length_a   1.000
_cell.length_b   1.000
_cell.length_c   1.000
_cell.angle_alpha   90.00
_cell.angle_beta   90.00
_cell.angle_gamma   90.00
#
_symmetry.space_group_name_H-M   'P 1'
#
loop_
_entity.id
_entity.type
_entity.pdbx_description
1 polymer ?
#
loop_
_entity_poly.entity_id
_entity_poly.type
_entity_poly.pdbx_seq_one_letter_code
_entity_poly.pdbx_strand_id
1 'polypeptide(L)'
;MSAKYSSESGIEAFTPFDHRGLHVTTGNDLPGFKIKKDLGLIYGTTVRSRNIGANIGASFKSIIGGELRPLTKNVVNSRNEAVDRMISAALSLGATGVIAFRFDCGSIGEGLTEVCCYGTAVEIQPLEKW
;
A
#
# COMPACT_ATOMS: atom_id res chain seq x y z
N MET A 1 13.90 11.58 7.26
CA MET A 1 13.61 11.58 8.71
C MET A 1 12.26 10.91 8.90
N SER A 2 12.24 9.63 9.29
CA SER A 2 10.99 8.88 9.44
C SER A 2 10.38 9.23 10.80
N ALA A 3 9.27 9.96 10.80
CA ALA A 3 8.57 10.32 12.03
C ALA A 3 7.94 9.06 12.65
N LYS A 4 8.31 8.75 13.89
CA LYS A 4 7.64 7.71 14.69
C LYS A 4 6.21 8.17 14.97
N TYR A 5 5.23 7.64 14.24
CA TYR A 5 3.81 7.89 14.49
C TYR A 5 3.35 7.00 15.66
N SER A 6 2.94 7.63 16.76
CA SER A 6 2.44 6.94 17.96
C SER A 6 1.07 6.32 17.68
N SER A 7 0.90 5.06 18.10
CA SER A 7 -0.28 4.21 17.91
C SER A 7 -1.52 4.61 18.73
N GLU A 8 -1.56 5.80 19.31
CA GLU A 8 -2.60 6.20 20.27
C GLU A 8 -3.80 6.95 19.64
N SER A 9 -3.74 7.29 18.34
CA SER A 9 -4.72 8.19 17.70
C SER A 9 -5.97 7.52 17.11
N GLY A 10 -6.18 6.22 17.30
CA GLY A 10 -7.33 5.50 16.69
C GLY A 10 -7.23 5.35 15.17
N ILE A 11 -6.07 5.68 14.59
CA ILE A 11 -5.74 5.53 13.16
C ILE A 11 -5.10 4.14 12.94
N GLU A 12 -5.76 3.06 13.37
CA GLU A 12 -5.24 1.71 13.08
C GLU A 12 -5.34 1.37 11.58
N ALA A 13 -6.24 2.04 10.85
CA ALA A 13 -6.54 1.79 9.44
C ALA A 13 -5.62 2.53 8.44
N PHE A 14 -4.74 3.42 8.90
CA PHE A 14 -3.82 4.16 8.04
C PHE A 14 -2.42 4.20 8.64
N THR A 15 -1.45 3.75 7.84
CA THR A 15 -0.03 3.87 8.15
C THR A 15 0.62 4.58 6.97
N PRO A 16 1.28 5.73 7.18
CA PRO A 16 2.08 6.35 6.14
C PRO A 16 3.13 5.35 5.63
N PHE A 17 3.18 5.15 4.31
CA PHE A 17 4.20 4.29 3.71
C PHE A 17 5.54 5.02 3.68
N ASP A 18 6.62 4.32 4.04
CA ASP A 18 7.96 4.78 3.70
C ASP A 18 8.15 4.61 2.18
N HIS A 19 8.01 5.73 1.48
CA HIS A 19 8.14 5.80 0.03
C HIS A 19 9.62 5.83 -0.42
N ARG A 20 10.59 5.74 0.49
CA ARG A 20 12.04 5.69 0.20
C ARG A 20 12.51 6.77 -0.78
N GLY A 21 11.88 7.96 -0.70
CA GLY A 21 12.17 9.11 -1.57
C GLY A 21 11.39 9.17 -2.89
N LEU A 22 10.51 8.21 -3.19
CA LEU A 22 9.63 8.25 -4.36
C LEU A 22 8.43 9.18 -4.15
N HIS A 23 8.05 9.91 -5.19
CA HIS A 23 6.76 10.60 -5.23
C HIS A 23 5.67 9.62 -5.68
N VAL A 24 4.74 9.26 -4.79
CA VAL A 24 3.66 8.31 -5.09
C VAL A 24 2.32 9.02 -5.07
N THR A 25 1.50 8.82 -6.12
CA THR A 25 0.17 9.43 -6.22
C THR A 25 -0.85 8.49 -6.86
N THR A 26 -2.12 8.64 -6.46
CA THR A 26 -3.26 8.01 -7.15
C THR A 26 -3.67 8.82 -8.40
N GLY A 27 -3.22 10.06 -8.55
CA GLY A 27 -3.40 10.84 -9.77
C GLY A 27 -2.59 10.28 -10.95
N ASN A 28 -2.95 10.68 -12.16
CA ASN A 28 -2.18 10.33 -13.36
C ASN A 28 -0.99 11.28 -13.60
N ASP A 29 -0.95 12.41 -12.91
CA ASP A 29 0.10 13.43 -13.01
C ASP A 29 0.62 13.82 -11.62
N LEU A 30 1.76 14.51 -11.60
CA LEU A 30 2.39 15.07 -10.40
C LEU A 30 2.56 16.58 -10.55
N PRO A 31 1.60 17.40 -10.08
CA PRO A 31 1.71 18.86 -10.12
C PRO A 31 3.01 19.35 -9.48
N GLY A 32 3.70 20.28 -10.15
CA GLY A 32 5.04 20.74 -9.75
C GLY A 32 6.20 19.91 -10.31
N PHE A 33 5.91 18.81 -11.02
CA PHE A 33 6.89 17.98 -11.69
C PHE A 33 6.52 17.76 -13.16
N LYS A 34 7.54 17.45 -13.97
CA LYS A 34 7.41 16.93 -15.32
C LYS A 34 7.84 15.47 -15.33
N ILE A 35 7.02 14.60 -15.93
CA ILE A 35 7.40 13.21 -16.21
C ILE A 35 8.40 13.23 -17.39
N LYS A 36 9.62 12.76 -17.15
CA LYS A 36 10.68 12.65 -18.16
C LYS A 36 10.63 11.33 -18.90
N LYS A 37 10.35 10.23 -18.19
CA LYS A 37 10.28 8.88 -18.74
C LYS A 37 9.20 8.08 -18.04
N ASP A 38 8.46 7.32 -18.84
CA ASP A 38 7.67 6.19 -18.39
C ASP A 38 8.60 4.97 -18.30
N LEU A 39 8.68 4.35 -17.11
CA LEU A 39 9.51 3.18 -16.83
C LEU A 39 8.68 1.89 -16.80
N GLY A 40 7.38 1.97 -17.07
CA GLY A 40 6.47 0.85 -17.20
C GLY A 40 5.71 0.52 -15.91
N LEU A 41 4.92 -0.55 -16.02
CA LEU A 41 4.08 -1.06 -14.94
C LEU A 41 4.93 -1.69 -13.84
N ILE A 42 4.58 -1.37 -12.60
CA ILE A 42 5.10 -2.03 -11.40
C ILE A 42 3.94 -2.51 -10.54
N TYR A 43 4.17 -3.59 -9.79
CA TYR A 43 3.20 -4.11 -8.84
C TYR A 43 3.89 -4.76 -7.64
N GLY A 44 3.12 -4.92 -6.57
CA GLY A 44 3.48 -5.71 -5.41
C GLY A 44 2.26 -6.49 -4.94
N THR A 45 2.43 -7.78 -4.68
CA THR A 45 1.35 -8.64 -4.20
C THR A 45 1.76 -9.35 -2.92
N THR A 46 0.80 -9.66 -2.06
CA THR A 46 0.95 -10.60 -0.95
C THR A 46 -0.31 -11.42 -0.77
N VAL A 47 -0.14 -12.67 -0.32
CA VAL A 47 -1.23 -13.60 -0.05
C VAL A 47 -1.28 -13.87 1.45
N ARG A 48 -2.49 -13.85 2.02
CA ARG A 48 -2.76 -14.21 3.41
C ARG A 48 -3.77 -15.33 3.50
N SER A 49 -3.53 -16.24 4.43
CA SER A 49 -4.54 -17.21 4.84
C SER A 49 -5.52 -16.58 5.84
N ARG A 50 -6.81 -16.60 5.50
CA ARG A 50 -7.94 -16.32 6.39
C ARG A 50 -7.97 -17.28 7.59
N ASN A 51 -7.35 -18.47 7.50
CA ASN A 51 -7.32 -19.45 8.60
C ASN A 51 -6.41 -19.04 9.77
N ILE A 52 -5.54 -18.03 9.61
CA ILE A 52 -4.86 -17.38 10.75
C ILE A 52 -5.86 -16.57 11.62
N GLY A 53 -7.05 -16.26 11.09
CA GLY A 53 -8.16 -15.63 11.82
C GLY A 53 -9.31 -16.56 12.21
N ALA A 54 -9.33 -17.82 11.77
CA ALA A 54 -10.43 -18.75 12.09
C ALA A 54 -10.55 -19.02 13.61
N ASN A 55 -9.45 -18.91 14.35
CA ASN A 55 -9.46 -18.98 15.82
C ASN A 55 -9.94 -17.71 16.52
N ILE A 56 -10.13 -16.60 15.80
CA ILE A 56 -10.74 -15.37 16.35
C ILE A 56 -12.26 -15.56 16.47
N GLY A 57 -12.87 -16.41 15.64
CA GLY A 57 -14.31 -16.69 15.67
C GLY A 57 -14.83 -17.39 16.93
N ALA A 58 -13.99 -18.16 17.65
CA ALA A 58 -14.43 -18.83 18.88
C ALA A 58 -14.59 -17.87 20.08
N SER A 59 -14.03 -16.66 20.01
CA SER A 59 -14.06 -15.66 21.10
C SER A 59 -14.88 -14.40 20.80
N PHE A 60 -15.41 -14.22 19.59
CA PHE A 60 -16.13 -13.01 19.16
C PHE A 60 -17.67 -13.14 19.21
N LYS A 61 -18.20 -13.75 20.28
CA LYS A 61 -19.64 -13.67 20.61
C LYS A 61 -20.12 -12.24 20.96
N SER A 62 -19.31 -11.18 20.77
CA SER A 62 -19.49 -9.90 21.47
C SER A 62 -19.40 -8.61 20.64
N ILE A 63 -19.49 -8.61 19.30
CA ILE A 63 -19.51 -7.32 18.56
C ILE A 63 -20.82 -7.10 17.83
N ILE A 64 -21.71 -6.39 18.52
CA ILE A 64 -22.82 -5.64 17.93
C ILE A 64 -22.20 -4.51 17.10
N GLY A 65 -22.19 -4.65 15.77
CA GLY A 65 -22.07 -3.56 14.79
C GLY A 65 -20.74 -2.79 14.64
N GLY A 66 -19.64 -3.20 15.30
CA GLY A 66 -18.35 -2.50 15.27
C GLY A 66 -17.29 -3.06 14.31
N GLU A 67 -16.19 -2.32 14.14
CA GLU A 67 -15.01 -2.73 13.37
C GLU A 67 -14.29 -3.91 14.01
N LEU A 68 -13.91 -4.90 13.19
CA LEU A 68 -13.08 -6.03 13.60
C LEU A 68 -11.60 -5.62 13.59
N ARG A 69 -11.17 -4.82 14.57
CA ARG A 69 -9.81 -4.25 14.65
C ARG A 69 -8.66 -5.24 14.38
N PRO A 70 -8.67 -6.49 14.90
CA PRO A 70 -7.62 -7.45 14.57
C PRO A 70 -7.55 -7.79 13.08
N LEU A 71 -8.71 -7.87 12.41
CA LEU A 71 -8.75 -8.09 10.96
C LEU A 71 -8.31 -6.84 10.20
N THR A 72 -8.70 -5.64 10.64
CA THR A 72 -8.19 -4.39 10.06
C THR A 72 -6.67 -4.33 10.12
N LYS A 73 -6.08 -4.62 11.28
CA LYS A 73 -4.62 -4.67 11.45
C LYS A 73 -3.96 -5.66 10.48
N ASN A 74 -4.56 -6.82 10.26
CA ASN A 74 -4.06 -7.80 9.30
C ASN A 74 -4.10 -7.28 7.85
N VAL A 75 -5.18 -6.59 7.47
CA VAL A 75 -5.30 -5.98 6.13
C VAL A 75 -4.26 -4.87 5.95
N VAL A 76 -4.07 -4.01 6.95
CA VAL A 76 -3.07 -2.93 6.92
C VAL A 76 -1.66 -3.50 6.77
N ASN A 77 -1.30 -4.52 7.55
CA ASN A 77 0.00 -5.18 7.41
C ASN A 77 0.21 -5.79 6.02
N SER A 78 -0.85 -6.33 5.41
CA SER A 78 -0.78 -6.92 4.07
C SER A 78 -0.61 -5.85 2.99
N ARG A 79 -1.30 -4.72 3.11
CA ARG A 79 -1.10 -3.56 2.23
C ARG A 79 0.31 -3.00 2.33
N ASN A 80 0.85 -2.88 3.54
CA ASN A 80 2.21 -2.39 3.77
C ASN A 80 3.25 -3.30 3.08
N GLU A 81 3.10 -4.63 3.19
CA GLU A 81 3.98 -5.58 2.51
C GLU A 81 3.88 -5.49 0.98
N ALA A 82 2.67 -5.38 0.43
CA ALA A 82 2.47 -5.21 -1.00
C ALA A 82 3.12 -3.91 -1.50
N VAL A 83 2.92 -2.79 -0.79
CA VAL A 83 3.54 -1.50 -1.13
C VAL A 83 5.06 -1.59 -1.07
N ASP A 84 5.63 -2.21 -0.03
CA ASP A 84 7.09 -2.32 0.07
C ASP A 84 7.72 -3.11 -1.10
N ARG A 85 7.02 -4.15 -1.58
CA ARG A 85 7.42 -4.89 -2.79
C ARG A 85 7.33 -4.01 -4.04
N MET A 86 6.24 -3.27 -4.21
CA MET A 86 6.05 -2.36 -5.35
C MET A 86 7.11 -1.24 -5.37
N ILE A 87 7.39 -0.63 -4.22
CA ILE A 87 8.42 0.42 -4.09
C ILE A 87 9.81 -0.15 -4.41
N SER A 88 10.11 -1.38 -3.97
CA SER A 88 11.36 -2.04 -4.33
C SER A 88 11.48 -2.28 -5.83
N ALA A 89 10.39 -2.69 -6.49
CA ALA A 89 10.34 -2.81 -7.95
C ALA A 89 10.57 -1.45 -8.63
N ALA A 90 9.90 -0.38 -8.19
CA ALA A 90 10.08 0.96 -8.72
C ALA A 90 11.54 1.44 -8.64
N LEU A 91 12.16 1.27 -7.47
CA LEU A 91 13.56 1.64 -7.23
C LEU A 91 14.52 0.84 -8.11
N SER A 92 14.24 -0.44 -8.36
CA SER A 92 15.07 -1.27 -9.25
C SER A 92 15.07 -0.79 -10.71
N LEU A 93 14.03 -0.05 -11.11
CA LEU A 93 13.92 0.59 -12.43
C LEU A 93 14.52 2.01 -12.46
N GLY A 94 15.04 2.51 -11.34
CA GLY A 94 15.54 3.88 -11.23
C GLY A 94 14.42 4.93 -11.21
N ALA A 95 13.21 4.55 -10.81
CA ALA A 95 12.10 5.48 -10.70
C ALA A 95 12.35 6.55 -9.63
N THR A 96 11.78 7.73 -9.84
CA THR A 96 11.69 8.79 -8.82
C THR A 96 10.24 9.12 -8.47
N GLY A 97 9.27 8.51 -9.15
CA GLY A 97 7.86 8.54 -8.79
C GLY A 97 7.06 7.33 -9.27
N VAL A 98 5.84 7.23 -8.75
CA VAL A 98 4.81 6.26 -9.13
C VAL A 98 3.49 7.02 -9.28
N ILE A 99 2.90 6.97 -10.46
CA ILE A 99 1.59 7.55 -10.77
C ILE A 99 0.54 6.46 -10.93
N ALA A 100 -0.73 6.86 -10.96
CA ALA A 100 -1.87 5.96 -11.11
C ALA A 100 -1.85 4.80 -10.10
N PHE A 101 -1.35 5.04 -8.88
CA PHE A 101 -1.25 4.03 -7.84
C PHE A 101 -2.63 3.52 -7.42
N ARG A 102 -2.83 2.20 -7.40
CA ARG A 102 -4.09 1.55 -6.99
C ARG A 102 -3.81 0.38 -6.07
N PHE A 103 -4.79 0.06 -5.23
CA PHE A 103 -4.88 -1.21 -4.52
C PHE A 103 -5.97 -2.07 -5.17
N ASP A 104 -5.73 -3.37 -5.17
CA ASP A 104 -6.72 -4.39 -5.48
C ASP A 104 -6.64 -5.50 -4.43
N CYS A 105 -7.76 -6.18 -4.17
CA CYS A 105 -7.79 -7.33 -3.30
C CYS A 105 -8.83 -8.35 -3.77
N GLY A 106 -8.47 -9.63 -3.69
CA GLY A 106 -9.28 -10.72 -4.21
C GLY A 106 -9.15 -12.01 -3.41
N SER A 107 -10.14 -12.88 -3.51
CA SER A 107 -10.05 -14.25 -3.02
C SER A 107 -9.40 -15.11 -4.09
N ILE A 108 -8.33 -15.84 -3.78
CA ILE A 108 -7.61 -16.69 -4.75
C ILE A 108 -7.76 -18.19 -4.48
N GLY A 109 -8.56 -18.55 -3.47
CA GLY A 109 -8.83 -19.92 -3.07
C GLY A 109 -9.57 -19.95 -1.75
N GLU A 110 -9.92 -21.16 -1.30
CA GLU A 110 -10.57 -21.34 0.00
C GLU A 110 -9.67 -20.82 1.11
N GLY A 111 -10.18 -19.86 1.89
CA GLY A 111 -9.43 -19.26 2.98
C GLY A 111 -8.18 -18.48 2.55
N LEU A 112 -8.01 -18.08 1.29
CA LEU A 112 -6.86 -17.28 0.83
C LEU A 112 -7.31 -15.94 0.24
N THR A 113 -6.65 -14.86 0.66
CA THR A 113 -6.87 -13.51 0.12
C THR A 113 -5.57 -12.94 -0.40
N GLU A 114 -5.61 -12.40 -1.62
CA GLU A 114 -4.57 -11.59 -2.21
C GLU A 114 -4.82 -10.11 -1.89
N VAL A 115 -3.73 -9.40 -1.56
CA VAL A 115 -3.67 -7.94 -1.56
C VAL A 115 -2.60 -7.55 -2.56
N CYS A 116 -3.01 -6.83 -3.60
CA CYS A 116 -2.15 -6.33 -4.66
C CYS A 116 -2.16 -4.79 -4.67
N CYS A 117 -1.06 -4.18 -5.07
CA CYS A 117 -1.02 -2.80 -5.49
C CYS A 117 -0.19 -2.65 -6.75
N TYR A 118 -0.50 -1.64 -7.54
CA TYR A 118 0.16 -1.39 -8.82
C TYR A 118 0.12 0.09 -9.19
N GLY A 119 0.95 0.45 -10.16
CA GLY A 119 1.02 1.79 -10.75
C GLY A 119 2.04 1.83 -11.89
N THR A 120 2.32 3.04 -12.37
CA THR A 120 3.33 3.28 -13.40
C THR A 120 4.55 3.94 -12.77
N ALA A 121 5.71 3.30 -12.91
CA ALA A 121 6.99 3.86 -12.50
C ALA A 121 7.40 4.98 -13.46
N VAL A 122 7.87 6.10 -12.93
CA VAL A 122 8.27 7.27 -13.73
C VAL A 122 9.56 7.90 -13.22
N GLU A 123 10.35 8.46 -14.14
CA GLU A 123 11.41 9.44 -13.84
C GLU A 123 10.78 10.84 -13.90
N ILE A 124 10.82 11.60 -12.81
CA ILE A 124 10.27 12.96 -12.70
C ILE A 124 11.36 13.99 -12.45
N GLN A 125 11.09 15.23 -12.88
CA GLN A 125 11.93 16.41 -12.64
C GLN A 125 11.08 17.57 -12.13
N PRO A 126 11.52 18.33 -11.10
CA PRO A 126 10.83 19.53 -10.65
C PRO A 126 10.68 20.55 -11.78
N LEU A 127 9.52 21.20 -11.86
CA LEU A 127 9.34 22.34 -12.75
C LEU A 127 10.17 23.53 -12.23
N GLU A 128 10.88 24.23 -13.13
CA GLU A 128 11.61 25.43 -12.77
C GLU A 128 10.63 26.51 -12.26
N LYS A 129 10.98 27.14 -11.15
CA LYS A 129 10.26 28.32 -10.66
C LYS A 129 10.81 29.54 -11.41
N TRP A 130 9.89 30.31 -11.96
CA TRP A 130 10.16 31.61 -12.57
C TRP A 130 10.47 32.67 -11.50
#